data_AF-A0A7I8MXS0-F1
#
_entry.id   AF-A0A7I8MXS0-F1
#
_cell.length_a   1.000
_cell.length_b   1.000
_cell.length_c   1.000
_cell.angle_alpha   90.00
_cell.angle_beta   90.00
_cell.angle_gamma   90.00
#
_symmetry.space_group_name_H-M   'P 1'
#
loop_
_entity.id
_entity.type
_entity.pdbx_description
1 polymer ?
#
loop_
_entity_poly.entity_id
_entity_poly.type
_entity_poly.pdbx_seq_one_letter_code
_entity_poly.pdbx_strand_id
1 'polypeptide(L)' 'MDRTTIMLPPELKTRAANEAKKKKMSLGQYIREALRKSLEMEYRNEVEHDTLFLDTAIFDGSTPEDLTSDHDRYLYGDDT' A
#
# COMPACT_ATOMS: atom_id res chain seq x y z
N MET A 1 -5.74 16.65 -17.07
CA MET A 1 -5.55 15.31 -17.63
C MET A 1 -4.67 15.49 -18.83
N ASP A 2 -3.42 15.06 -18.75
CA ASP A 2 -2.41 15.43 -19.75
C ASP A 2 -2.29 14.33 -20.81
N ARG A 3 -2.23 14.73 -22.08
CA ARG A 3 -2.15 13.78 -23.19
C ARG A 3 -0.74 13.18 -23.24
N THR A 4 -0.63 11.93 -22.80
CA THR A 4 0.63 11.17 -22.86
C THR A 4 0.55 10.11 -23.97
N THR A 5 1.59 10.05 -24.81
CA THR A 5 1.71 9.01 -25.85
C THR A 5 2.72 7.97 -25.37
N ILE A 6 2.30 6.71 -25.30
CA ILE A 6 3.15 5.58 -24.92
C ILE A 6 3.21 4.55 -26.04
N MET A 7 4.37 3.93 -26.19
CA MET A 7 4.54 2.81 -27.11
C MET A 7 4.21 1.51 -26.37
N LEU A 8 3.27 0.73 -26.92
CA LEU A 8 2.88 -0.56 -26.38
C LEU A 8 3.20 -1.67 -27.39
N PRO A 9 3.77 -2.80 -26.96
CA PRO A 9 3.87 -3.98 -27.80
C PRO A 9 2.50 -4.34 -28.40
N PRO A 10 2.44 -4.75 -29.68
CA PRO A 10 1.17 -4.99 -30.38
C PRO A 10 0.32 -6.06 -29.69
N GLU A 11 0.96 -7.09 -29.15
CA GLU A 11 0.30 -8.15 -28.38
C GLU A 11 -0.34 -7.60 -27.09
N LEU A 12 0.39 -6.75 -26.37
CA LEU A 12 -0.10 -6.15 -25.13
C LEU A 12 -1.29 -5.23 -25.38
N LYS A 13 -1.23 -4.40 -26.44
CA LYS A 13 -2.35 -3.56 -26.87
C LYS A 13 -3.59 -4.39 -27.17
N THR A 14 -3.41 -5.51 -27.86
CA THR A 14 -4.51 -6.40 -28.24
C THR A 14 -5.15 -7.04 -27.01
N ARG A 15 -4.34 -7.56 -26.09
CA ARG A 15 -4.81 -8.13 -24.82
C ARG A 15 -5.55 -7.10 -23.97
N ALA A 16 -4.99 -5.91 -23.81
CA ALA A 16 -5.61 -4.82 -23.05
C ALA A 16 -6.95 -4.39 -23.66
N ALA A 17 -7.05 -4.30 -25.00
CA ALA A 17 -8.30 -3.96 -25.68
C ALA A 17 -9.38 -5.03 -25.48
N ASN A 18 -9.01 -6.31 -25.53
CA ASN A 18 -9.94 -7.41 -25.30
C ASN A 18 -10.45 -7.42 -23.85
N GLU A 19 -9.58 -7.22 -22.87
CA GLU A 19 -9.96 -7.12 -21.47
C GLU A 19 -10.85 -5.89 -21.19
N ALA A 20 -10.53 -4.74 -21.79
CA ALA A 20 -11.38 -3.55 -21.68
C ALA A 20 -12.80 -3.81 -22.21
N LYS A 21 -12.92 -4.50 -23.35
CA LYS A 21 -14.22 -4.90 -23.93
C LYS A 21 -14.99 -5.83 -22.99
N LYS A 22 -14.36 -6.86 -22.42
CA LYS A 22 -14.99 -7.77 -21.46
C LYS A 22 -15.54 -7.00 -20.25
N LYS A 23 -14.81 -5.99 -19.80
CA LYS A 23 -15.18 -5.13 -18.66
C LYS A 23 -16.08 -3.94 -19.04
N LYS A 24 -16.58 -3.89 -20.27
CA LYS A 24 -17.48 -2.82 -20.78
C LYS A 24 -16.92 -1.40 -20.56
N MET A 25 -15.61 -1.21 -20.71
CA MET A 25 -14.94 0.08 -20.54
C MET A 25 -14.04 0.40 -21.74
N SER A 26 -13.66 1.67 -21.87
CA SER A 26 -12.69 2.08 -22.90
C SER A 26 -11.29 1.58 -22.59
N LEU A 27 -10.46 1.39 -23.63
CA LEU A 27 -9.04 1.03 -23.45
C LEU A 27 -8.30 2.06 -22.58
N GLY A 28 -8.55 3.36 -22.79
CA GLY A 28 -7.93 4.42 -21.99
C GLY A 28 -8.37 4.41 -20.52
N GLN A 29 -9.61 4.02 -20.22
CA GLN A 29 -10.04 3.80 -18.84
C GLN A 29 -9.36 2.58 -18.24
N TYR A 30 -9.32 1.46 -18.98
CA TYR A 30 -8.66 0.24 -18.54
C TYR A 30 -7.17 0.47 -18.20
N ILE A 31 -6.44 1.18 -19.05
CA ILE A 31 -5.02 1.50 -18.82
C ILE A 31 -4.85 2.35 -17.54
N ARG A 32 -5.72 3.34 -17.31
CA ARG A 32 -5.68 4.16 -16.10
C ARG A 32 -5.95 3.36 -14.83
N GLU A 33 -6.95 2.49 -14.85
CA GLU A 33 -7.28 1.62 -13.70
C GLU A 33 -6.15 0.62 -13.44
N ALA A 34 -5.55 0.05 -14.49
CA ALA A 34 -4.42 -0.86 -14.36
C ALA A 34 -3.19 -0.18 -13.73
N LEU A 35 -2.84 1.03 -14.19
CA LEU A 35 -1.75 1.83 -13.64
C LEU A 35 -2.00 2.24 -12.18
N ARG A 36 -3.23 2.64 -11.85
CA ARG A 36 -3.58 2.96 -10.45
C ARG A 36 -3.39 1.73 -9.57
N LYS A 37 -3.92 0.58 -10.00
CA LYS A 37 -3.85 -0.66 -9.24
C LYS A 37 -2.41 -1.16 -9.06
N SER A 38 -1.55 -1.01 -10.07
CA SER A 38 -0.14 -1.40 -9.95
C SER A 38 0.60 -0.54 -8.92
N LEU A 39 0.37 0.77 -8.93
CA LEU A 39 0.98 1.69 -7.95
C LEU A 39 0.45 1.46 -6.53
N GLU A 40 -0.84 1.16 -6.37
CA GLU A 40 -1.42 0.78 -5.07
C GLU A 40 -0.90 -0.58 -4.54
N MET A 41 -0.55 -1.51 -5.43
CA MET A 41 0.11 -2.76 -5.02
C MET A 41 1.56 -2.52 -4.62
N GLU A 42 2.29 -1.70 -5.38
CA GLU A 42 3.67 -1.34 -5.08
C GLU A 42 3.78 -0.65 -3.71
N TYR A 43 2.91 0.35 -3.46
CA TYR A 43 2.83 1.00 -2.15
C TYR A 43 2.52 0.02 -1.01
N ARG A 44 1.61 -0.95 -1.23
CA ARG A 44 1.32 -1.97 -0.22
C ARG A 44 2.49 -2.91 0.03
N ASN A 45 3.21 -3.32 -1.02
CA ASN A 45 4.39 -4.16 -0.86
C ASN A 45 5.53 -3.42 -0.15
N GLU A 46 5.68 -2.11 -0.39
CA GLU A 46 6.64 -1.29 0.37
C GLU A 46 6.27 -1.21 1.85
N VAL A 47 4.98 -1.02 2.17
CA VAL A 47 4.48 -1.04 3.57
C VAL A 47 4.60 -2.43 4.20
N GLU A 48 4.34 -3.51 3.46
CA GLU A 48 4.56 -4.90 3.90
C GLU A 48 6.05 -5.24 4.11
N HIS A 49 6.98 -4.41 3.63
CA HIS A 49 8.41 -4.57 3.90
C HIS A 49 8.96 -3.55 4.90
N ASP A 50 8.12 -2.64 5.37
CA ASP A 50 8.47 -1.73 6.44
C ASP A 50 8.43 -2.49 7.77
N THR A 51 9.60 -2.61 8.40
CA THR A 51 9.76 -3.25 9.72
C THR A 51 8.84 -2.66 10.79
N LEU A 52 8.42 -1.40 10.66
CA LEU A 52 7.48 -0.76 11.59
C LEU A 52 6.05 -1.31 11.44
N PHE A 53 5.62 -1.63 10.23
CA PHE A 53 4.27 -2.14 9.94
C PHE A 53 4.19 -3.67 9.88
N LEU A 54 5.34 -4.34 9.82
CA LEU A 54 5.49 -5.79 9.94
C LEU A 54 5.40 -6.30 11.38
N ASP A 55 5.59 -5.42 12.37
CA ASP A 55 5.51 -5.82 13.78
C ASP A 55 4.05 -6.07 14.16
N THR A 56 3.72 -7.35 14.33
CA THR A 56 2.41 -7.82 14.82
C THR A 56 2.49 -8.30 16.26
N ALA A 57 3.56 -8.01 17.00
CA ALA A 57 3.68 -8.42 18.39
C ALA A 57 2.62 -7.69 19.23
N ILE A 58 1.68 -8.45 19.77
CA ILE A 58 0.69 -7.95 20.71
C ILE A 58 1.17 -8.29 22.11
N PHE A 59 1.26 -7.28 22.98
CA PHE A 59 1.55 -7.50 24.40
C PHE A 59 0.25 -7.84 25.15
N ASP A 60 0.09 -9.11 25.51
CA ASP A 60 -1.11 -9.64 26.20
C ASP A 60 -1.08 -9.44 27.74
N GLY A 61 -0.07 -8.74 28.27
CA GLY A 61 0.08 -8.49 29.71
C GLY A 61 -0.77 -7.32 30.20
N SER A 62 -1.02 -7.28 31.52
CA SER A 62 -1.65 -6.12 32.16
C SER A 62 -0.68 -4.93 32.18
N THR A 63 -1.08 -3.81 31.61
CA THR A 63 -0.35 -2.54 31.69
C THR A 63 -1.08 -1.53 32.57
N PRO A 64 -0.37 -0.56 33.18
CA PRO A 64 -0.98 0.63 33.74
C PRO A 64 -1.86 1.36 32.71
N GLU A 65 -2.86 2.10 33.18
CA GLU A 65 -3.81 2.83 32.33
C GLU A 65 -3.13 3.98 31.55
N ASP A 66 -2.09 4.58 32.12
CA ASP A 66 -1.28 5.61 31.47
C ASP A 66 0.20 5.21 31.41
N LEU A 67 0.62 4.76 30.23
CA LEU A 67 2.02 4.45 29.92
C LEU A 67 2.78 5.66 29.38
N THR A 68 2.08 6.74 29.00
CA THR A 68 2.68 7.88 28.31
C THR A 68 3.29 8.85 29.31
N SER A 69 2.56 9.17 30.38
CA SER A 69 2.99 10.16 31.37
C SER A 69 4.17 9.70 32.21
N ASP A 70 4.30 8.39 32.44
CA ASP A 70 5.34 7.79 33.30
C ASP A 70 6.32 6.90 32.50
N HIS A 71 6.46 7.14 31.19
CA HIS A 71 7.27 6.30 30.30
C HIS A 71 8.74 6.17 30.76
N ASP A 72 9.33 7.24 31.28
CA ASP A 72 10.71 7.23 31.77
C ASP A 72 10.88 6.27 32.95
N ARG A 73 9.91 6.23 33.86
CA ARG A 73 9.88 5.28 34.97
C ARG A 73 9.78 3.84 34.49
N TYR A 74 8.96 3.57 33.47
CA TYR A 74 8.77 2.21 32.96
C TYR A 74 9.93 1.70 32.09
N LEU A 75 10.56 2.58 31.30
CA LEU A 75 11.67 2.18 30.43
C LEU A 75 13.03 2.19 31.13
N TYR A 76 13.27 3.16 32.00
CA TYR A 76 14.59 3.41 32.57
C TYR A 76 14.66 3.12 34.07
N GLY A 77 13.52 2.96 34.74
CA GLY A 77 13.48 2.64 36.17
C GLY A 77 13.92 3.80 37.06
N ASP A 78 13.91 5.04 36.55
CA ASP A 78 14.25 6.22 37.33
C ASP A 78 13.11 6.54 38.31
N ASP A 79 13.32 6.16 39.58
CA ASP A 79 12.60 6.74 40.72
C ASP A 79 13.36 8.03 41.11
N THR A 80 12.89 9.19 40.65
CA THR A 80 13.25 10.48 41.27
C THR A 80 12.39 10.76 42.49
#